data_AF-A0A7Y5NND7-F1
#
_entry.id   AF-A0A7Y5NND7-F1
#
_cell.length_a   1.000
_cell.length_b   1.000
_cell.length_c   1.000
_cell.angle_alpha   90.00
_cell.angle_beta   90.00
_cell.angle_gamma   90.00
#
_symmetry.space_group_name_H-M   'P 1'
#
loop_
_entity.id
_entity.type
_entity.pdbx_description
1 polymer ?
#
loop_
_entity_poly.entity_id
_entity_poly.type
_entity_poly.pdbx_seq_one_letter_code
_entity_poly.pdbx_strand_id
1 'polypeptide(L)'
;MPAASSHIREIEEAVALAEQVVEALDRRGSEAERHESRWLEKMTHALRVALASDLDIVVLTRLHLRLETSLRRASLLLADTAEPRAEELPPSQRPTYRPPAQVARSLGRPIADDDDDIPSQRPTTPPVRQASGFVPKVGLKKRETG
;
A
#
# COMPACT_ATOMS: atom_id res chain seq x y z
N MET A 1 -0.14 17.97 -33.20
CA MET A 1 -0.35 17.32 -31.89
C MET A 1 0.34 15.94 -31.83
N PRO A 2 1.69 15.85 -31.92
CA PRO A 2 2.37 14.54 -31.86
C PRO A 2 2.64 14.03 -30.43
N ALA A 3 2.83 14.92 -29.45
CA ALA A 3 3.23 14.54 -28.09
C ALA A 3 2.14 13.78 -27.30
N ALA A 4 0.87 14.19 -27.43
CA ALA A 4 -0.25 13.49 -26.79
C ALA A 4 -0.42 12.05 -27.31
N SER A 5 -0.22 11.86 -28.62
CA SER A 5 -0.24 10.52 -29.22
C SER A 5 0.91 9.64 -28.76
N SER A 6 2.09 10.22 -28.49
CA SER A 6 3.23 9.49 -27.92
C SER A 6 2.93 9.02 -26.49
N HIS A 7 2.36 9.89 -25.67
CA HIS A 7 2.05 9.54 -24.28
C HIS A 7 0.95 8.49 -24.16
N ILE A 8 -0.08 8.54 -25.02
CA ILE A 8 -1.11 7.49 -25.07
C ILE A 8 -0.46 6.14 -25.37
N ARG A 9 0.48 6.09 -26.33
CA ARG A 9 1.19 4.86 -26.67
C ARG A 9 2.00 4.32 -25.49
N GLU A 10 2.68 5.18 -24.73
CA GLU A 10 3.40 4.79 -23.51
C GLU A 10 2.45 4.16 -22.47
N ILE A 11 1.24 4.72 -22.31
CA ILE A 11 0.24 4.17 -21.40
C ILE A 11 -0.23 2.79 -21.86
N GLU A 12 -0.46 2.61 -23.17
CA GLU A 12 -0.86 1.32 -23.75
C GLU A 12 0.23 0.26 -23.56
N GLU A 13 1.50 0.62 -23.76
CA GLU A 13 2.66 -0.24 -23.51
C GLU A 13 2.72 -0.65 -22.02
N ALA A 14 2.51 0.29 -21.10
CA ALA A 14 2.48 0.01 -19.66
C ALA A 14 1.31 -0.90 -19.26
N VAL A 15 0.14 -0.71 -19.88
CA VAL A 15 -1.04 -1.59 -19.71
C VAL A 15 -0.71 -3.01 -20.15
N ALA A 16 -0.09 -3.20 -21.31
CA ALA A 16 0.30 -4.53 -21.80
C ALA A 16 1.35 -5.20 -20.92
N LEU A 17 2.29 -4.43 -20.36
CA LEU A 17 3.25 -4.93 -19.38
C LEU A 17 2.56 -5.38 -18.08
N ALA A 18 1.57 -4.61 -17.60
CA ALA A 18 0.83 -4.97 -16.40
C ALA A 18 0.07 -6.29 -16.52
N GLU A 19 -0.47 -6.61 -17.69
CA GLU A 19 -1.12 -7.91 -17.93
C GLU A 19 -0.14 -9.08 -17.85
N GLN A 20 1.04 -8.93 -18.44
CA GLN A 20 2.09 -9.96 -18.35
C GLN A 20 2.53 -10.19 -16.89
N VAL A 21 2.61 -9.11 -16.11
CA VAL A 21 2.95 -9.19 -14.68
C VAL A 21 1.83 -9.84 -13.86
N VAL A 22 0.57 -9.55 -14.15
CA VAL A 22 -0.59 -10.22 -13.53
C VAL A 22 -0.49 -11.73 -13.75
N GLU A 23 -0.28 -12.18 -15.00
CA GLU A 23 -0.11 -13.60 -15.32
C GLU A 23 1.10 -14.24 -14.60
N ALA A 24 2.17 -13.47 -14.38
CA ALA A 24 3.33 -13.95 -13.63
C ALA A 24 3.05 -14.09 -12.12
N LEU A 25 2.34 -13.12 -11.53
CA LEU A 25 1.95 -13.16 -10.12
C LEU A 25 0.95 -14.28 -9.84
N ASP A 26 -0.03 -14.48 -10.73
CA ASP A 26 -1.07 -15.51 -10.57
C ASP A 26 -0.50 -16.92 -10.57
N ARG A 27 0.56 -17.16 -11.35
CA ARG A 27 1.27 -18.45 -11.37
C ARG A 27 1.95 -18.78 -10.03
N ARG A 28 2.30 -17.77 -9.23
CA ARG A 28 3.02 -17.95 -7.95
C ARG A 28 2.07 -18.09 -6.78
N GLY A 29 1.02 -17.28 -6.77
CA GLY A 29 -0.17 -17.53 -5.98
C GLY A 29 -0.03 -17.39 -4.46
N SER A 30 0.98 -16.70 -3.91
CA SER A 30 0.96 -16.28 -2.50
C SER A 30 -0.13 -15.23 -2.25
N GLU A 31 -0.47 -14.98 -0.99
CA GLU A 31 -1.46 -13.96 -0.64
C GLU A 31 -1.07 -12.56 -1.14
N ALA A 32 0.20 -12.20 -0.99
CA ALA A 32 0.73 -10.91 -1.44
C ALA A 32 0.68 -10.79 -2.98
N GLU A 33 1.06 -11.84 -3.71
CA GLU A 33 0.98 -11.83 -5.18
C GLU A 33 -0.46 -11.77 -5.69
N ARG A 34 -1.38 -12.53 -5.08
CA ARG A 34 -2.82 -12.47 -5.43
C ARG A 34 -3.45 -11.11 -5.11
N HIS A 35 -2.98 -10.44 -4.07
CA HIS A 35 -3.43 -9.09 -3.77
C HIS A 35 -2.94 -8.11 -4.84
N GLU A 36 -1.65 -8.14 -5.16
CA GLU A 36 -1.05 -7.24 -6.14
C GLU A 36 -1.58 -7.49 -7.55
N SER A 37 -1.79 -8.76 -7.94
CA SER A 37 -2.42 -9.15 -9.20
C SER A 37 -3.80 -8.51 -9.37
N ARG A 38 -4.71 -8.72 -8.40
CA ARG A 38 -6.06 -8.12 -8.40
C ARG A 38 -6.04 -6.60 -8.39
N TRP A 39 -5.03 -6.00 -7.75
CA TRP A 39 -4.86 -4.55 -7.76
C TRP A 39 -4.45 -4.04 -9.15
N LEU A 40 -3.48 -4.70 -9.79
CA LEU A 40 -3.04 -4.40 -11.14
C LEU A 40 -4.19 -4.55 -12.14
N GLU A 41 -4.95 -5.64 -12.11
CA GLU A 41 -6.12 -5.84 -12.97
C GLU A 41 -7.11 -4.67 -12.91
N LYS A 42 -7.44 -4.22 -11.70
CA LYS A 42 -8.34 -3.08 -11.49
C LYS A 42 -7.76 -1.78 -12.04
N MET A 43 -6.46 -1.53 -11.85
CA MET A 43 -5.79 -0.34 -12.36
C MET A 43 -5.72 -0.35 -13.89
N THR A 44 -5.39 -1.49 -14.50
CA THR A 44 -5.35 -1.67 -15.95
C THR A 44 -6.75 -1.49 -16.56
N HIS A 45 -7.78 -2.05 -15.93
CA HIS A 45 -9.17 -1.83 -16.35
C HIS A 45 -9.57 -0.36 -16.27
N ALA A 46 -9.27 0.32 -15.16
CA ALA A 46 -9.57 1.74 -15.00
C ALA A 46 -8.88 2.61 -16.06
N LEU A 47 -7.62 2.30 -16.40
CA LEU A 47 -6.87 2.98 -17.46
C LEU A 47 -7.51 2.76 -18.84
N ARG A 48 -7.93 1.55 -19.16
CA ARG A 48 -8.63 1.25 -20.42
C ARG A 48 -9.93 2.03 -20.57
N VAL A 49 -10.73 2.07 -19.51
CA VAL A 49 -11.97 2.84 -19.50
C VAL A 49 -11.68 4.33 -19.66
N ALA A 50 -10.63 4.84 -19.00
CA ALA A 50 -10.21 6.23 -19.12
C ALA A 50 -9.76 6.59 -20.54
N LEU A 51 -8.97 5.72 -21.19
CA LEU A 51 -8.55 5.88 -22.58
C LEU A 51 -9.74 5.85 -23.55
N ALA A 52 -10.65 4.89 -23.37
CA ALA A 52 -11.84 4.76 -24.22
C ALA A 52 -12.87 5.89 -24.04
N SER A 53 -12.81 6.60 -22.90
CA SER A 53 -13.72 7.71 -22.59
C SER A 53 -13.12 9.09 -22.87
N ASP A 54 -11.96 9.15 -23.54
CA ASP A 54 -11.23 10.39 -23.85
C ASP A 54 -11.06 11.32 -22.64
N LEU A 55 -10.71 10.74 -21.48
CA LEU A 55 -10.48 11.53 -20.27
C LEU A 55 -9.28 12.47 -20.41
N ASP A 56 -9.29 13.53 -19.61
CA ASP A 56 -8.22 14.53 -19.57
C ASP A 56 -6.83 13.90 -19.37
N ILE A 57 -5.84 14.42 -20.10
CA ILE A 57 -4.46 13.92 -20.08
C ILE A 57 -3.85 13.89 -18.67
N VAL A 58 -4.22 14.82 -17.78
CA VAL A 58 -3.77 14.86 -16.39
C VAL A 58 -4.30 13.66 -15.60
N VAL A 59 -5.54 13.25 -15.88
CA VAL A 59 -6.13 12.04 -15.27
C VAL A 59 -5.42 10.80 -15.76
N LEU A 60 -5.19 10.71 -17.08
CA LEU A 60 -4.45 9.60 -17.70
C LEU A 60 -3.03 9.47 -17.14
N THR A 61 -2.27 10.57 -17.09
CA THR A 61 -0.92 10.58 -16.53
C THR A 61 -0.91 10.17 -15.05
N ARG A 62 -1.88 10.65 -14.24
CA ARG A 62 -1.96 10.27 -12.82
C ARG A 62 -2.23 8.77 -12.65
N LEU A 63 -3.12 8.21 -13.46
CA LEU A 63 -3.41 6.78 -13.44
C LEU A 63 -2.20 5.97 -13.93
N HIS A 64 -1.50 6.44 -14.95
CA HIS A 64 -0.29 5.82 -15.47
C HIS A 64 0.82 5.76 -14.40
N LEU A 65 1.11 6.85 -13.71
CA LEU A 65 2.11 6.88 -12.63
C LEU A 65 1.78 5.92 -11.47
N ARG A 66 0.48 5.74 -11.17
CA ARG A 66 0.02 4.75 -10.19
C ARG A 66 0.24 3.31 -10.68
N LEU A 67 0.01 3.07 -11.97
CA LEU A 67 0.31 1.78 -12.60
C LEU A 67 1.81 1.47 -12.53
N GLU A 68 2.68 2.40 -12.94
CA GLU A 68 4.13 2.22 -12.86
C GLU A 68 4.62 1.90 -11.44
N THR A 69 4.06 2.57 -10.45
CA THR A 69 4.41 2.32 -9.05
C THR A 69 3.98 0.92 -8.62
N SER A 70 2.81 0.47 -9.05
CA SER A 70 2.31 -0.88 -8.77
C SER A 70 3.14 -1.95 -9.50
N LEU A 71 3.50 -1.70 -10.76
CA LEU A 71 4.43 -2.53 -11.54
C LEU A 71 5.78 -2.68 -10.85
N ARG A 72 6.37 -1.59 -10.31
CA ARG A 72 7.61 -1.66 -9.54
C ARG A 72 7.49 -2.58 -8.32
N ARG A 73 6.40 -2.49 -7.56
CA ARG A 73 6.16 -3.37 -6.40
C ARG A 73 5.97 -4.83 -6.82
N ALA A 74 5.18 -5.08 -7.86
CA ALA A 74 4.96 -6.40 -8.40
C ALA A 74 6.27 -7.05 -8.89
N SER A 75 7.12 -6.28 -9.57
CA SER A 75 8.44 -6.75 -9.98
C SER A 75 9.33 -7.13 -8.79
N LEU A 76 9.28 -6.40 -7.68
CA LEU A 76 10.00 -6.77 -6.46
C LEU A 76 9.48 -8.09 -5.88
N LEU A 77 8.14 -8.27 -5.82
CA LEU A 77 7.55 -9.54 -5.37
C LEU A 77 7.99 -10.71 -6.25
N LEU A 78 8.05 -10.52 -7.57
CA LEU A 78 8.54 -11.51 -8.54
C LEU A 78 10.05 -11.79 -8.39
N ALA A 79 10.86 -10.78 -8.05
CA ALA A 79 12.30 -10.91 -7.86
C ALA A 79 12.68 -11.59 -6.54
N ASP A 80 11.98 -11.29 -5.44
CA ASP A 80 12.27 -11.82 -4.08
C ASP A 80 12.13 -13.34 -3.94
N THR A 81 11.63 -14.00 -4.98
CA THR A 81 11.29 -15.43 -5.01
C THR A 81 11.89 -16.18 -6.19
N ALA A 82 12.52 -15.47 -7.13
CA ALA A 82 13.56 -16.06 -7.92
C ALA A 82 14.75 -16.25 -6.98
N GLU A 83 14.82 -17.42 -6.32
CA GLU A 83 15.94 -17.96 -5.52
C GLU A 83 17.00 -16.92 -5.13
N PRO A 84 17.20 -16.60 -3.83
CA PRO A 84 18.49 -16.07 -3.43
C PRO A 84 19.48 -17.22 -3.66
N ARG A 85 20.04 -17.30 -4.87
CA ARG A 85 21.32 -17.96 -5.06
C ARG A 85 22.19 -17.32 -3.99
N ALA A 86 22.61 -18.15 -3.05
CA ALA A 86 23.64 -17.81 -2.09
C ALA A 86 24.92 -17.51 -2.88
N GLU A 87 24.96 -16.34 -3.53
CA GLU A 87 26.19 -15.64 -3.76
C GLU A 87 26.64 -15.25 -2.37
N GLU A 88 27.54 -16.09 -1.86
CA GLU A 88 28.39 -15.87 -0.72
C GLU A 88 28.97 -14.44 -0.82
N LEU A 89 28.24 -13.47 -0.27
CA LEU A 89 28.67 -12.08 -0.19
C LEU A 89 29.94 -12.08 0.69
N PRO A 90 31.11 -11.66 0.18
CA PRO A 90 32.26 -11.48 1.05
C PRO A 90 31.91 -10.41 2.11
N PRO A 91 32.12 -10.67 3.41
CA PRO A 91 31.77 -9.75 4.47
C PRO A 91 32.79 -8.61 4.54
N SER A 92 32.73 -7.66 3.61
CA SER A 92 33.70 -6.54 3.62
C SER A 92 33.29 -5.35 2.77
N GLN A 93 32.11 -4.76 3.04
CA GLN A 93 31.86 -3.35 2.69
C GLN A 93 30.62 -2.82 3.42
N ARG A 94 30.70 -2.73 4.75
CA ARG A 94 29.85 -1.79 5.48
C ARG A 94 30.49 -0.41 5.34
N PRO A 95 29.81 0.61 4.80
CA PRO A 95 30.23 1.99 4.99
C PRO A 95 30.29 2.25 6.49
N THR A 96 31.48 2.45 7.05
CA THR A 96 31.65 2.86 8.45
C THR A 96 31.21 4.31 8.56
N TYR A 97 29.89 4.55 8.66
CA TYR A 97 29.40 5.85 9.06
C TYR A 97 29.78 6.06 10.53
N ARG A 98 30.85 6.85 10.74
CA ARG A 98 31.24 7.33 12.06
C ARG A 98 30.50 8.64 12.30
N PRO A 99 29.48 8.69 13.18
CA PRO A 99 28.87 9.96 13.54
C PRO A 99 29.93 10.87 14.18
N PRO A 100 29.92 12.19 13.92
CA PRO A 100 30.85 13.12 14.55
C PRO A 100 30.64 13.09 16.07
N ALA A 101 31.76 13.06 16.80
CA ALA A 101 31.80 13.01 18.25
C ALA A 101 30.96 14.16 18.85
N GLN A 102 29.87 13.81 19.51
CA GLN A 102 29.14 14.76 20.33
C GLN A 102 30.08 15.17 21.47
N VAL A 103 30.48 16.43 21.45
CA VAL A 103 31.25 17.04 22.53
C VAL A 103 30.36 17.05 23.77
N ALA A 104 30.62 16.11 24.66
CA ALA A 104 30.05 16.10 26.00
C ALA A 104 30.60 17.29 26.79
N ARG A 105 29.69 18.18 27.22
CA ARG A 105 29.77 19.04 28.43
C ARG A 105 28.38 19.68 28.56
N SER A 106 27.62 19.50 29.64
CA SER A 106 28.06 19.40 31.02
C SER A 106 27.08 18.57 31.86
N LEU A 107 27.69 17.73 32.68
CA LEU A 107 27.11 16.99 33.81
C LEU A 107 26.46 17.94 34.82
N GLY A 108 25.33 17.50 35.38
CA GLY A 108 24.57 18.23 36.40
C GLY A 108 23.76 17.34 37.34
N ARG A 109 24.40 16.33 37.95
CA ARG A 109 24.06 15.73 39.27
C ARG A 109 22.85 14.76 39.35
N PRO A 110 22.74 13.98 40.45
CA PRO A 110 22.74 12.52 40.41
C PRO A 110 21.36 11.88 40.63
N ILE A 111 21.31 10.61 40.27
CA ILE A 111 20.22 9.64 40.38
C ILE A 111 19.59 9.70 41.78
N ALA A 112 18.30 9.99 41.82
CA ALA A 112 17.40 9.49 42.85
C ALA A 112 16.65 8.31 42.23
N ASP A 113 16.83 7.13 42.80
CA ASP A 113 15.90 6.02 42.64
C ASP A 113 14.57 6.47 43.24
N ASP A 114 13.57 6.70 42.38
CA ASP A 114 12.17 6.70 42.77
C ASP A 114 11.40 5.94 41.69
N ASP A 115 11.00 4.72 42.07
CA ASP A 115 9.80 4.05 41.56
C ASP A 115 8.67 5.07 41.45
N ASP A 116 8.13 5.30 40.26
CA ASP A 116 6.69 5.48 40.03
C ASP A 116 6.38 5.72 38.54
N ASP A 117 5.52 4.86 38.00
CA ASP A 117 4.61 5.04 36.85
C ASP A 117 4.96 6.07 35.77
N ILE A 118 5.55 5.61 34.65
CA ILE A 118 5.45 6.34 33.36
C ILE A 118 4.15 5.89 32.67
N PRO A 119 3.09 6.72 32.60
CA PRO A 119 1.90 6.36 31.85
C PRO A 119 2.24 6.29 30.36
N SER A 120 2.14 5.07 29.81
CA SER A 120 2.11 4.80 28.37
C SER A 120 1.03 5.65 27.71
N GLN A 121 1.42 6.71 27.02
CA GLN A 121 0.52 7.46 26.14
C GLN A 121 0.18 6.61 24.91
N ARG A 122 -0.88 5.80 25.03
CA ARG A 122 -1.57 5.23 23.86
C ARG A 122 -2.36 6.34 23.17
N PRO A 123 -2.37 6.41 21.83
CA PRO A 123 -3.26 7.32 21.12
C PRO A 123 -4.72 6.97 21.43
N THR A 124 -5.45 7.93 21.98
CA THR A 124 -6.84 7.81 22.40
C THR A 124 -7.76 7.74 21.18
N THR A 125 -8.40 6.60 20.98
CA THR A 125 -9.51 6.43 20.03
C THR A 125 -10.71 7.29 20.51
N PRO A 126 -11.40 8.04 19.65
CA PRO A 126 -12.59 8.78 20.07
C PRO A 126 -13.71 7.79 20.49
N PRO A 127 -14.50 8.10 21.53
CA PRO A 127 -15.54 7.20 22.01
C PRO A 127 -16.68 7.09 20.98
N VAL A 128 -16.91 5.86 20.50
CA VAL A 128 -18.16 5.47 19.84
C VAL A 128 -19.29 5.68 20.85
N ARG A 129 -20.20 6.63 20.57
CA ARG A 129 -21.42 6.81 21.36
C ARG A 129 -22.22 5.51 21.33
N GLN A 130 -22.26 4.81 22.46
CA GLN A 130 -23.28 3.80 22.74
C GLN A 130 -24.63 4.51 22.82
N ALA A 131 -25.43 4.41 21.75
CA ALA A 131 -26.86 4.61 21.85
C ALA A 131 -27.48 3.26 22.22
N SER A 132 -27.51 3.00 23.53
CA SER A 132 -28.35 1.95 24.11
C SER A 132 -29.82 2.30 23.88
N GLY A 133 -30.57 1.35 23.34
CA GLY A 133 -31.98 1.13 23.65
C GLY A 133 -32.99 2.13 23.06
N PHE A 134 -33.54 1.78 21.90
CA PHE A 134 -34.96 2.03 21.66
C PHE A 134 -35.54 0.91 20.78
N VAL A 135 -36.35 0.06 21.40
CA VAL A 135 -37.22 -0.91 20.71
C VAL A 135 -38.61 -0.30 20.63
N PRO A 136 -39.07 0.18 19.47
CA PRO A 136 -40.49 0.41 19.28
C PRO A 136 -41.18 -0.93 19.01
N LYS A 137 -41.89 -1.44 20.02
CA LYS A 137 -42.99 -2.40 19.85
C LYS A 137 -44.02 -1.77 18.91
N VAL A 138 -44.16 -2.30 17.70
CA VAL A 138 -45.35 -2.06 16.86
C VAL A 138 -45.86 -3.40 16.32
N GLY A 139 -46.84 -3.93 17.07
CA GLY A 139 -48.08 -4.49 16.53
C GLY A 139 -48.00 -5.69 15.60
N LEU A 140 -48.01 -6.90 16.17
CA LEU A 140 -48.74 -8.01 15.57
C LEU A 140 -50.23 -7.59 15.44
N LYS A 141 -50.69 -7.28 14.22
CA LYS A 141 -52.12 -7.34 13.92
C LYS A 141 -52.46 -8.67 13.28
N LYS A 142 -53.51 -9.23 13.86
CA LYS A 142 -54.07 -10.57 13.73
C LYS A 142 -54.32 -11.00 12.28
N ARG A 143 -54.16 -12.29 12.08
CA ARG A 143 -54.84 -13.09 11.04
C ARG A 143 -56.35 -12.87 11.18
N GLU A 144 -57.02 -12.51 10.09
CA GLU A 144 -58.41 -12.87 9.88
C GLU A 144 -58.47 -13.82 8.69
N THR A 145 -58.68 -15.09 9.05
CA THR A 145 -59.33 -16.12 8.25
C THR A 145 -60.81 -16.04 8.60
N GLY A 146 -61.68 -15.88 7.61
CA GLY A 146 -63.13 -15.83 7.75
C GLY A 146 -63.75 -15.11 6.56
#